data_AF-D5BKI1-F1
#
_entry.id   AF-D5BKI1-F1
#
_cell.length_a   1.000
_cell.length_b   1.000
_cell.length_c   1.000
_cell.angle_alpha   90.00
_cell.angle_beta   90.00
_cell.angle_gamma   90.00
#
_symmetry.space_group_name_H-M   'P 1'
#
loop_
_entity.id
_entity.type
_entity.pdbx_description
1 polymer ?
#
loop_
_entity_poly.entity_id
_entity_poly.type
_entity_poly.pdbx_seq_one_letter_code
_entity_poly.pdbx_strand_id
1 'polypeptide(L)'
;MKLDYSGKHLKTYRIVERANQLLISPFFKAEVNNLLATYCKKELSEEFLAILETEERVLVKTIFSPFSKKKIFFKSNSLYVNTLRLKSSHRDALASLMHGVLNVADENHSISKLLDFENQRQKNHFFNEFGAISKSYI
;
A
#
# COMPACT_ATOMS: atom_id res chain seq x y z
N MET A 1 -5.52 -3.98 -7.90
CA MET A 1 -4.07 -4.14 -8.08
C MET A 1 -3.61 -5.47 -7.49
N LYS A 2 -2.55 -6.07 -8.04
CA LYS A 2 -1.94 -7.29 -7.53
C LYS A 2 -0.45 -7.11 -7.32
N LEU A 3 0.04 -7.45 -6.14
CA LEU A 3 1.47 -7.42 -5.83
C LEU A 3 2.12 -8.71 -6.33
N ASP A 4 3.17 -8.56 -7.12
CA ASP A 4 3.94 -9.68 -7.68
C ASP A 4 5.35 -9.72 -7.06
N TYR A 5 5.68 -10.82 -6.41
CA TYR A 5 6.97 -11.02 -5.75
C TYR A 5 7.60 -12.33 -6.18
N SER A 6 8.71 -12.24 -6.92
CA SER A 6 9.47 -13.39 -7.43
C SER A 6 10.74 -13.70 -6.64
N GLY A 7 10.99 -13.00 -5.53
CA GLY A 7 12.19 -13.19 -4.72
C GLY A 7 12.10 -14.34 -3.70
N LYS A 8 13.24 -14.74 -3.13
CA LYS A 8 13.34 -15.89 -2.20
C LYS A 8 13.18 -15.56 -0.72
N HIS A 9 13.10 -14.28 -0.35
CA HIS A 9 12.97 -13.88 1.06
C HIS A 9 11.56 -14.18 1.61
N LEU A 10 11.46 -15.22 2.44
CA LEU A 10 10.19 -15.77 2.97
C LEU A 10 9.32 -14.72 3.67
N LYS A 11 9.94 -13.84 4.45
CA LYS A 11 9.19 -12.81 5.17
C LYS A 11 8.57 -11.78 4.24
N THR A 12 9.25 -11.46 3.14
CA THR A 12 8.70 -10.57 2.11
C THR A 12 7.56 -11.25 1.38
N TYR A 13 7.72 -12.54 1.03
CA TYR A 13 6.65 -13.34 0.44
C TYR A 13 5.38 -13.29 1.29
N ARG A 14 5.49 -13.57 2.60
CA ARG A 14 4.34 -13.60 3.52
C ARG A 14 3.62 -12.26 3.61
N ILE A 15 4.34 -11.13 3.67
CA ILE A 15 3.68 -9.81 3.71
C ILE A 15 3.03 -9.45 2.38
N VAL A 16 3.60 -9.87 1.25
CA VAL A 16 3.04 -9.64 -0.09
C VAL A 16 1.78 -10.47 -0.28
N GLU A 17 1.83 -11.74 0.07
CA GLU A 17 0.68 -12.65 0.04
C GLU A 17 -0.45 -12.10 0.92
N ARG A 18 -0.14 -11.64 2.14
CA ARG A 18 -1.14 -11.05 3.04
C ARG A 18 -1.72 -9.75 2.49
N ALA A 19 -0.90 -8.88 1.92
CA ALA A 19 -1.38 -7.64 1.29
C ALA A 19 -2.35 -7.93 0.14
N ASN A 20 -2.04 -8.91 -0.73
CA ASN A 20 -2.94 -9.33 -1.79
C ASN A 20 -4.29 -9.86 -1.26
N GLN A 21 -4.27 -10.64 -0.18
CA GLN A 21 -5.50 -11.09 0.49
C GLN A 21 -6.33 -9.93 1.05
N LEU A 22 -5.66 -8.90 1.61
CA LEU A 22 -6.35 -7.73 2.15
C LEU A 22 -6.98 -6.87 1.06
N LEU A 23 -6.29 -6.65 -0.06
CA LEU A 23 -6.82 -5.84 -1.17
C LEU A 23 -8.15 -6.37 -1.71
N ILE A 24 -8.35 -7.69 -1.67
CA ILE A 24 -9.61 -8.32 -2.09
C ILE A 24 -10.60 -8.56 -0.93
N SER A 25 -10.20 -8.29 0.31
CA SER A 25 -11.01 -8.59 1.50
C SER A 25 -12.18 -7.61 1.62
N PRO A 26 -13.44 -8.08 1.77
CA PRO A 26 -14.58 -7.19 1.96
C PRO A 26 -14.50 -6.38 3.25
N PHE A 27 -13.90 -6.94 4.31
CA PHE A 27 -13.71 -6.22 5.58
C PHE A 27 -12.71 -5.08 5.45
N PHE A 28 -11.60 -5.33 4.75
CA PHE A 28 -10.62 -4.28 4.49
C PHE A 28 -11.23 -3.17 3.62
N LYS A 29 -12.01 -3.52 2.60
CA LYS A 29 -12.73 -2.55 1.77
C LYS A 29 -13.73 -1.71 2.56
N ALA A 30 -14.44 -2.31 3.51
CA ALA A 30 -15.35 -1.58 4.39
C ALA A 30 -14.62 -0.52 5.23
N GLU A 31 -13.48 -0.87 5.82
CA GLU A 31 -12.65 0.10 6.56
C GLU A 31 -12.08 1.20 5.65
N VAL A 32 -11.67 0.85 4.44
CA VAL A 32 -11.22 1.84 3.44
C VAL A 32 -12.35 2.78 3.04
N ASN A 33 -13.59 2.28 2.89
CA ASN A 33 -14.76 3.11 2.64
C ASN A 33 -15.08 4.04 3.80
N ASN A 34 -14.97 3.56 5.05
CA ASN A 34 -15.13 4.41 6.23
C ASN A 34 -14.08 5.52 6.25
N LEU A 35 -12.82 5.21 5.89
CA LEU A 35 -11.78 6.20 5.72
C LEU A 35 -12.16 7.21 4.62
N LEU A 36 -12.50 6.75 3.41
CA LEU A 36 -12.88 7.62 2.28
C LEU A 36 -14.06 8.54 2.60
N ALA A 37 -15.06 8.07 3.33
CA ALA A 37 -16.22 8.87 3.72
C ALA A 37 -15.85 10.12 4.55
N THR A 38 -14.69 10.11 5.22
CA THR A 38 -14.18 11.28 5.96
C THR A 38 -13.43 12.28 5.09
N TYR A 39 -13.03 11.89 3.87
CA TYR A 39 -12.20 12.72 2.97
C TYR A 39 -12.88 13.10 1.66
N CYS A 40 -13.84 12.31 1.14
CA CYS A 40 -14.38 12.52 -0.20
C CYS A 40 -15.88 12.22 -0.33
N LYS A 41 -16.46 12.65 -1.46
CA LYS A 41 -17.84 12.31 -1.86
C LYS A 41 -17.95 10.83 -2.22
N LYS A 42 -19.17 10.28 -2.14
CA LYS A 42 -19.47 8.86 -2.41
C LYS A 42 -19.03 8.41 -3.81
N GLU A 43 -19.24 9.24 -4.85
CA GLU A 43 -18.87 8.89 -6.23
C GLU A 43 -17.35 8.65 -6.38
N LEU A 44 -16.53 9.49 -5.75
CA LEU A 44 -15.06 9.37 -5.76
C LEU A 44 -14.57 8.14 -5.00
N SER A 45 -15.34 7.66 -4.01
CA SER A 45 -15.00 6.47 -3.25
C SER A 45 -15.10 5.20 -4.11
N GLU A 46 -16.08 5.13 -5.01
CA GLU A 46 -16.27 3.98 -5.92
C GLU A 46 -15.14 3.93 -6.95
N GLU A 47 -14.77 5.08 -7.52
CA GLU A 47 -13.65 5.18 -8.47
C GLU A 47 -12.31 4.79 -7.82
N PHE A 48 -12.07 5.27 -6.59
CA PHE A 48 -10.89 4.88 -5.82
C PHE A 48 -10.82 3.36 -5.56
N LEU A 49 -11.94 2.75 -5.16
CA LEU A 49 -11.99 1.30 -4.95
C LEU A 49 -11.76 0.53 -6.25
N ALA A 50 -12.32 1.00 -7.37
CA ALA A 50 -12.08 0.39 -8.68
C ALA A 50 -10.58 0.38 -9.04
N ILE A 51 -9.85 1.47 -8.75
CA ILE A 51 -8.39 1.54 -8.92
C ILE A 51 -7.70 0.46 -8.08
N LEU A 52 -8.09 0.30 -6.81
CA LEU A 52 -7.54 -0.72 -5.93
C LEU A 52 -7.85 -2.16 -6.37
N GLU A 53 -8.88 -2.36 -7.19
CA GLU A 53 -9.32 -3.67 -7.69
C GLU A 53 -8.77 -4.03 -9.07
N THR A 54 -8.12 -3.10 -9.77
CA THR A 54 -7.48 -3.32 -11.09
C THR A 54 -6.60 -4.59 -11.16
N GLU A 55 -6.42 -5.17 -12.34
CA GLU A 55 -5.50 -6.31 -12.49
C GLU A 55 -4.02 -5.90 -12.61
N GLU A 56 -3.73 -4.60 -12.50
CA GLU A 56 -2.38 -4.06 -12.61
C GLU A 56 -1.42 -4.72 -11.61
N ARG A 57 -0.28 -5.16 -12.14
CA ARG A 57 0.76 -5.83 -11.35
C ARG A 57 1.77 -4.81 -10.85
N VAL A 58 1.95 -4.77 -9.53
CA VAL A 58 3.01 -4.01 -8.88
C VAL A 58 4.14 -4.95 -8.52
N LEU A 59 5.29 -4.76 -9.13
CA LEU A 59 6.48 -5.55 -8.84
C LEU A 59 7.01 -5.21 -7.45
N VAL A 60 7.14 -6.23 -6.61
CA VAL A 60 7.82 -6.16 -5.33
C VAL A 60 9.19 -6.83 -5.48
N LYS A 61 10.25 -6.13 -5.10
CA LYS A 61 11.64 -6.58 -5.18
C LYS A 61 12.26 -6.53 -3.79
N THR A 62 13.13 -7.47 -3.48
CA THR A 62 13.97 -7.38 -2.28
C THR A 62 15.32 -6.81 -2.63
N ILE A 63 15.88 -6.03 -1.71
CA ILE A 63 17.24 -5.54 -1.81
C ILE A 63 17.94 -5.69 -0.46
N PHE A 64 19.26 -5.73 -0.53
CA PHE A 64 20.12 -5.63 0.64
C PHE A 64 20.86 -4.29 0.55
N SER A 65 20.44 -3.29 1.34
CA SER A 65 21.06 -1.97 1.33
C SER A 65 21.38 -1.51 2.76
N PRO A 66 22.64 -1.57 3.20
CA PRO A 66 23.01 -1.25 4.58
C PRO A 66 22.85 0.24 4.90
N PHE A 67 23.11 1.12 3.93
CA PHE A 67 23.06 2.57 4.09
C PHE A 67 21.65 3.16 4.00
N SER A 68 20.69 2.42 3.43
CA SER A 68 19.31 2.89 3.36
C SER A 68 18.61 2.79 4.72
N LYS A 69 18.05 3.91 5.18
CA LYS A 69 17.16 3.96 6.35
C LYS A 69 15.73 3.52 6.02
N LYS A 70 15.35 3.49 4.75
CA LYS A 70 13.99 3.12 4.31
C LYS A 70 13.84 1.60 4.32
N LYS A 71 12.77 1.12 4.97
CA LYS A 71 12.40 -0.31 5.03
C LYS A 71 11.71 -0.75 3.74
N ILE A 72 10.73 0.03 3.31
CA ILE A 72 10.05 -0.13 2.04
C ILE A 72 10.11 1.23 1.36
N PHE A 73 10.43 1.24 0.08
CA PHE A 73 10.34 2.44 -0.71
C PHE A 73 9.90 2.10 -2.12
N PHE A 74 9.37 3.11 -2.78
CA PHE A 74 8.90 3.02 -4.13
C PHE A 74 9.91 3.67 -5.08
N LYS A 75 10.12 3.07 -6.25
CA LYS A 75 10.90 3.65 -7.34
C LYS A 75 10.49 2.99 -8.66
N SER A 76 10.24 3.78 -9.71
CA SER A 76 10.02 3.27 -11.07
C SER A 76 8.92 2.19 -11.17
N ASN A 77 7.72 2.48 -10.66
CA ASN A 77 6.58 1.56 -10.63
C ASN A 77 6.85 0.22 -9.91
N SER A 78 7.82 0.19 -9.00
CA SER A 78 8.21 -1.00 -8.23
C SER A 78 8.34 -0.67 -6.75
N LEU A 79 7.98 -1.62 -5.90
CA LEU A 79 8.18 -1.58 -4.46
C LEU A 79 9.45 -2.35 -4.09
N TYR A 80 10.34 -1.69 -3.37
CA TYR A 80 11.59 -2.25 -2.90
C TYR A 80 11.53 -2.47 -1.40
N VAL A 81 11.79 -3.70 -1.00
CA VAL A 81 11.80 -4.15 0.40
C VAL A 81 13.24 -4.36 0.82
N ASN A 82 13.75 -3.50 1.71
CA ASN A 82 15.08 -3.65 2.27
C ASN A 82 15.07 -4.72 3.36
N THR A 83 15.65 -5.88 3.04
CA THR A 83 15.62 -7.07 3.90
C THR A 83 16.33 -6.83 5.24
N LEU A 84 17.41 -6.04 5.23
CA LEU A 84 18.14 -5.64 6.45
C LEU A 84 17.31 -4.84 7.45
N ARG A 85 16.30 -4.12 6.96
CA ARG A 85 15.49 -3.21 7.77
C ARG A 85 14.10 -3.80 8.06
N LEU A 86 13.86 -5.05 7.64
CA LEU A 86 12.59 -5.73 7.85
C LEU A 86 12.42 -6.14 9.32
N LYS A 87 12.07 -5.17 10.18
CA LYS A 87 11.82 -5.34 11.63
C LYS A 87 11.00 -6.59 11.94
N SER A 88 11.16 -7.17 13.12
CA SER A 88 10.41 -8.35 13.61
C SER A 88 8.89 -8.23 13.40
N SER A 89 8.28 -7.07 13.68
CA SER A 89 6.85 -6.80 13.50
C SER A 89 6.38 -6.97 12.04
N HIS A 90 5.60 -8.03 11.79
CA HIS A 90 4.88 -8.24 10.53
C HIS A 90 3.84 -7.14 10.28
N ARG A 91 3.17 -6.65 11.34
CA ARG A 91 2.14 -5.59 11.26
C ARG A 91 2.67 -4.30 10.65
N ASP A 92 3.82 -3.84 11.13
CA ASP A 92 4.41 -2.62 10.58
C ASP A 92 5.01 -2.83 9.19
N ALA A 93 5.44 -4.05 8.86
CA ALA A 93 5.89 -4.39 7.51
C ALA A 93 4.74 -4.33 6.51
N LEU A 94 3.60 -4.92 6.88
CA LEU A 94 2.41 -4.93 6.06
C LEU A 94 1.86 -3.51 5.85
N ALA A 95 1.75 -2.71 6.93
CA ALA A 95 1.29 -1.33 6.82
C ALA A 95 2.19 -0.46 5.94
N SER A 96 3.52 -0.62 6.07
CA SER A 96 4.48 0.08 5.20
C SER A 96 4.34 -0.37 3.74
N LEU A 97 4.03 -1.64 3.50
CA LEU A 97 3.83 -2.17 2.16
C LEU A 97 2.55 -1.59 1.53
N MET A 98 1.44 -1.59 2.27
CA MET A 98 0.15 -1.04 1.85
C MET A 98 0.22 0.47 1.56
N HIS A 99 0.95 1.22 2.39
CA HIS A 99 1.29 2.61 2.09
C HIS A 99 2.04 2.74 0.75
N GLY A 100 2.99 1.85 0.50
CA GLY A 100 3.70 1.77 -0.79
C GLY A 100 2.77 1.46 -1.96
N VAL A 101 1.83 0.54 -1.80
CA VAL A 101 0.81 0.22 -2.83
C VAL A 101 0.06 1.47 -3.24
N LEU A 102 -0.37 2.29 -2.27
CA LEU A 102 -1.12 3.50 -2.58
C LEU A 102 -0.28 4.56 -3.28
N ASN A 103 1.02 4.65 -2.98
CA ASN A 103 1.94 5.50 -3.76
C ASN A 103 2.07 5.03 -5.22
N VAL A 104 2.08 3.72 -5.47
CA VAL A 104 2.12 3.18 -6.84
C VAL A 104 0.83 3.54 -7.58
N ALA A 105 -0.30 3.32 -6.90
CA ALA A 105 -1.62 3.62 -7.45
C ALA A 105 -1.78 5.11 -7.76
N ASP A 106 -1.23 5.97 -6.91
CA ASP A 106 -1.22 7.42 -7.11
C ASP A 106 -0.38 7.86 -8.30
N GLU A 107 0.80 7.26 -8.52
CA GLU A 107 1.60 7.57 -9.70
C GLU A 107 0.92 7.14 -11.00
N ASN A 108 0.23 5.99 -11.01
CA ASN A 108 -0.41 5.45 -12.20
C ASN A 108 -1.78 6.07 -12.49
N HIS A 109 -2.56 6.38 -11.46
CA HIS A 109 -3.97 6.78 -11.56
C HIS A 109 -4.27 8.18 -10.98
N SER A 110 -3.25 8.91 -10.51
CA SER A 110 -3.41 10.25 -9.92
C SER A 110 -4.43 10.31 -8.77
N ILE A 111 -4.43 9.30 -7.87
CA ILE A 111 -5.31 9.22 -6.69
C ILE A 111 -5.37 10.53 -5.89
N SER A 112 -4.22 11.19 -5.73
CA SER A 112 -4.13 12.44 -4.98
C SER A 112 -4.87 13.59 -5.63
N LYS A 113 -5.03 13.57 -6.96
CA LYS A 113 -5.89 14.50 -7.69
C LYS A 113 -7.35 14.05 -7.64
N LEU A 114 -7.61 12.74 -7.74
CA LEU A 114 -8.95 12.18 -7.63
C LEU A 114 -9.62 12.55 -6.30
N LEU A 115 -8.86 12.44 -5.21
CA LEU A 115 -9.32 12.75 -3.85
C LEU A 115 -9.15 14.24 -3.47
N ASP A 116 -8.63 15.05 -4.38
CA ASP A 116 -8.43 16.50 -4.21
C ASP A 116 -7.74 16.89 -2.89
N PHE A 117 -6.61 16.25 -2.58
CA PHE A 117 -5.87 16.59 -1.36
C PHE A 117 -5.29 18.00 -1.44
N GLU A 118 -5.58 18.83 -0.43
CA GLU A 118 -5.15 20.23 -0.35
C GLU A 118 -3.62 20.39 -0.33
N ASN A 119 -2.93 19.42 0.28
CA ASN A 119 -1.49 19.46 0.43
C ASN A 119 -0.86 18.07 0.64
N GLN A 120 0.46 18.01 0.51
CA GLN A 120 1.24 16.79 0.69
C GLN A 120 1.09 16.17 2.09
N ARG A 121 0.82 16.98 3.13
CA ARG A 121 0.65 16.47 4.49
C ARG A 121 -0.66 15.69 4.62
N GLN A 122 -1.76 16.21 4.08
CA GLN A 122 -3.06 15.52 4.07
C GLN A 122 -2.98 14.21 3.28
N LYS A 123 -2.38 14.25 2.09
CA LYS A 123 -2.10 13.04 1.30
C LYS A 123 -1.31 12.00 2.10
N ASN A 124 -0.18 12.41 2.69
CA ASN A 124 0.65 11.49 3.46
C ASN A 124 -0.10 10.93 4.69
N HIS A 125 -0.95 11.74 5.32
CA HIS A 125 -1.77 11.31 6.45
C HIS A 125 -2.76 10.22 6.01
N PHE A 126 -3.54 10.47 4.95
CA PHE A 126 -4.45 9.48 4.37
C PHE A 126 -3.71 8.18 4.00
N PHE A 127 -2.55 8.28 3.35
CA PHE A 127 -1.79 7.10 2.92
C PHE A 127 -1.26 6.31 4.11
N ASN A 128 -0.93 6.98 5.22
CA ASN A 128 -0.52 6.33 6.45
C ASN A 128 -1.71 5.65 7.15
N GLU A 129 -2.88 6.29 7.18
CA GLU A 129 -4.11 5.71 7.74
C GLU A 129 -4.56 4.49 6.95
N PHE A 130 -4.59 4.58 5.62
CA PHE A 130 -4.83 3.46 4.72
C PHE A 130 -3.90 2.27 5.02
N GLY A 131 -2.59 2.55 5.12
CA GLY A 131 -1.61 1.53 5.50
C GLY A 131 -1.88 0.95 6.89
N ALA A 132 -2.29 1.79 7.86
CA ALA A 132 -2.53 1.38 9.24
C ALA A 132 -3.74 0.45 9.40
N ILE A 133 -4.77 0.54 8.55
CA ILE A 133 -5.91 -0.40 8.54
C ILE A 133 -5.40 -1.85 8.50
N SER A 134 -4.37 -2.13 7.70
CA SER A 134 -3.82 -3.48 7.53
C SER A 134 -3.23 -4.09 8.81
N LYS A 135 -2.89 -3.27 9.82
CA LYS A 135 -2.31 -3.76 11.09
C LYS A 135 -3.30 -4.58 11.91
N SER A 136 -4.60 -4.34 11.75
CA SER A 136 -5.67 -5.02 12.48
C SER A 136 -5.96 -6.43 11.95
N TYR A 137 -5.38 -6.81 10.80
CA TYR A 137 -5.67 -8.06 10.11
C TYR A 137 -4.45 -9.00 10.04
N ILE A 138 -3.65 -9.03 11.10
CA ILE A 138 -2.56 -10.00 11.32
C ILE A 138 -2.80 -10.81 12.57
#